data_AF-A0A1H2DRC2-F1
#
_entry.id   AF-A0A1H2DRC2-F1
#
_cell.length_a   1.000
_cell.length_b   1.000
_cell.length_c   1.000
_cell.angle_alpha   90.00
_cell.angle_beta   90.00
_cell.angle_gamma   90.00
#
_symmetry.space_group_name_H-M   'P 1'
#
loop_
_entity.id
_entity.type
_entity.pdbx_description
1 polymer ?
#
loop_
_entity_poly.entity_id
_entity_poly.type
_entity_poly.pdbx_seq_one_letter_code
_entity_poly.pdbx_strand_id
1 'polypeptide(L)'
;MKPATLVAEALPHMPPITNLYSTEDGFLLVLVVEVPDMTSILTSMGMQVPVSRSHLKPDVSVFLSDERGQVIDYDGDPANGLTPILSTDSKSFAMTINPDLATHADALAALGYELTEQETP
;
A
#
# COMPACT_ATOMS: atom_id res chain seq x y z
N MET A 1 0.62 4.85 20.20
CA MET A 1 0.58 5.01 18.74
C MET A 1 -0.63 5.87 18.41
N LYS A 2 -0.63 6.56 17.28
CA LYS A 2 -1.76 7.42 16.84
C LYS A 2 -2.82 6.54 16.16
N PRO A 3 -4.13 6.83 16.26
CA PRO A 3 -5.13 6.01 15.59
C PRO A 3 -5.04 6.14 14.06
N ALA A 4 -5.23 5.02 13.36
CA ALA A 4 -5.51 4.97 11.93
C ALA A 4 -6.84 4.25 11.72
N THR A 5 -7.77 4.92 11.06
CA THR A 5 -9.12 4.41 10.82
C THR A 5 -9.30 4.09 9.35
N LEU A 6 -9.77 2.87 9.06
CA LEU A 6 -10.08 2.44 7.71
C LEU A 6 -11.21 3.31 7.12
N VAL A 7 -11.00 3.81 5.90
CA VAL A 7 -11.97 4.65 5.17
C VAL A 7 -12.56 3.88 4.00
N ALA A 8 -11.73 3.13 3.28
CA ALA A 8 -12.15 2.32 2.15
C ALA A 8 -11.22 1.11 1.99
N GLU A 9 -11.79 -0.02 1.59
CA GLU A 9 -11.06 -1.27 1.33
C GLU A 9 -10.99 -1.57 -0.16
N ALA A 10 -9.91 -2.26 -0.56
CA ALA A 10 -9.74 -2.82 -1.90
C ALA A 10 -10.07 -1.83 -3.03
N LEU A 11 -9.45 -0.65 -2.99
CA LEU A 11 -9.72 0.43 -3.94
C LEU A 11 -9.58 -0.06 -5.39
N PRO A 12 -10.65 -0.05 -6.21
CA PRO A 12 -10.70 -0.75 -7.49
C PRO A 12 -9.79 -0.13 -8.57
N HIS A 13 -9.30 1.08 -8.34
CA HIS A 13 -8.43 1.81 -9.26
C HIS A 13 -6.93 1.65 -8.93
N MET A 14 -6.59 0.97 -7.84
CA MET A 14 -5.21 0.62 -7.47
C MET A 14 -5.11 -0.85 -7.09
N PRO A 15 -4.88 -1.74 -8.07
CA PRO A 15 -4.46 -3.11 -7.78
C PRO A 15 -2.99 -3.15 -7.32
N PRO A 16 -2.57 -4.10 -6.46
CA PRO A 16 -3.31 -5.08 -5.63
C PRO A 16 -3.99 -4.48 -4.39
N ILE A 17 -4.37 -5.28 -3.37
CA ILE A 17 -5.22 -4.84 -2.23
C ILE A 17 -4.67 -3.54 -1.63
N THR A 18 -5.37 -2.44 -1.90
CA THR A 18 -5.04 -1.11 -1.41
C THR A 18 -6.17 -0.61 -0.54
N ASN A 19 -5.88 -0.35 0.72
CA ASN A 19 -6.82 0.24 1.66
C ASN A 19 -6.44 1.71 1.93
N LEU A 20 -7.47 2.55 2.10
CA LEU A 20 -7.33 3.95 2.50
C LEU A 20 -7.57 4.07 4.00
N TYR A 21 -6.67 4.74 4.71
CA TYR A 21 -6.76 5.02 6.13
C TYR A 21 -6.73 6.52 6.37
N SER A 22 -7.62 7.02 7.23
CA SER A 22 -7.54 8.36 7.79
C SER A 22 -6.70 8.30 9.06
N THR A 23 -5.78 9.24 9.20
CA THR A 23 -4.99 9.47 10.41
C THR A 23 -5.11 10.94 10.81
N GLU A 24 -4.53 11.32 11.96
CA GLU A 24 -4.48 12.73 12.36
C GLU A 24 -3.54 13.58 11.49
N ASP A 25 -2.59 12.96 10.80
CA ASP A 25 -1.58 13.63 9.97
C ASP A 25 -1.99 13.67 8.49
N GLY A 26 -3.10 13.03 8.10
CA GLY A 26 -3.60 13.00 6.73
C GLY A 26 -4.25 11.66 6.36
N PHE A 27 -4.18 11.29 5.08
CA PHE A 27 -4.68 10.01 4.59
C PHE A 27 -3.53 9.17 4.05
N LEU A 28 -3.57 7.87 4.34
CA LEU A 28 -2.57 6.89 3.91
C LEU A 28 -3.21 5.83 3.04
N LEU A 29 -2.56 5.53 1.92
CA LEU A 29 -2.85 4.33 1.14
C LEU A 29 -1.83 3.27 1.53
N VAL A 30 -2.32 2.15 2.03
CA VAL A 30 -1.48 1.01 2.33
C VAL A 30 -1.77 -0.06 1.29
N LEU A 31 -0.78 -0.30 0.44
CA LEU A 31 -0.79 -1.33 -0.58
C LEU A 31 -0.16 -2.59 0.00
N VAL A 32 -0.85 -3.71 -0.10
CA VAL A 32 -0.32 -5.04 0.20
C VAL A 32 -0.47 -5.92 -1.04
N VAL A 33 0.66 -6.35 -1.58
CA VAL A 33 0.77 -7.23 -2.73
C VAL A 33 0.92 -8.65 -2.23
N GLU A 34 -0.11 -9.48 -2.40
CA GLU A 34 0.01 -10.93 -2.26
C GLU A 34 0.13 -11.63 -3.62
N VAL A 35 0.98 -12.66 -3.70
CA VAL A 35 1.25 -13.43 -4.94
C VAL A 35 -0.01 -14.07 -5.55
N PRO A 36 -0.95 -14.65 -4.76
CA PRO A 36 -2.22 -15.16 -5.30
C PRO A 36 -3.08 -14.07 -5.93
N ASP A 37 -3.12 -12.88 -5.33
CA ASP A 37 -3.95 -11.76 -5.78
C ASP A 37 -3.44 -11.14 -7.08
N MET A 38 -2.11 -11.00 -7.20
CA MET A 38 -1.47 -10.58 -8.46
C MET A 38 -1.82 -11.51 -9.63
N THR A 39 -1.88 -12.82 -9.40
CA THR A 39 -2.23 -13.79 -10.46
C THR A 39 -3.68 -13.61 -10.90
N SER A 40 -4.58 -13.35 -9.96
CA SER A 40 -6.00 -13.10 -10.23
C SER A 40 -6.23 -11.78 -10.98
N ILE A 41 -5.49 -10.72 -10.61
CA ILE A 41 -5.53 -9.40 -11.28
C ILE A 41 -5.02 -9.50 -12.72
N LEU A 42 -3.87 -10.15 -12.96
CA LEU A 42 -3.34 -10.30 -14.32
C LEU A 42 -4.32 -11.07 -15.22
N THR A 43 -4.97 -12.09 -14.65
CA THR A 43 -5.99 -12.88 -15.35
C THR A 43 -7.23 -12.04 -15.69
N SER A 44 -7.71 -11.19 -14.76
CA SER A 44 -8.88 -10.33 -14.99
C SER A 44 -8.61 -9.21 -15.99
N MET A 45 -7.35 -8.75 -16.12
CA MET A 45 -6.91 -7.79 -17.14
C MET A 45 -6.69 -8.42 -18.52
N GLY A 46 -7.00 -9.71 -18.71
CA GLY A 46 -6.82 -10.43 -19.99
C GLY A 46 -5.34 -10.68 -20.34
N MET A 47 -4.43 -10.41 -19.40
CA MET A 47 -3.01 -10.68 -19.56
C MET A 47 -2.69 -12.10 -19.13
N GLN A 48 -2.63 -13.02 -20.11
CA GLN A 48 -2.00 -14.34 -19.92
C GLN A 48 -0.48 -14.19 -19.96
N VAL A 49 0.09 -13.42 -19.03
CA VAL A 49 1.54 -13.42 -18.85
C VAL A 49 1.85 -14.67 -18.01
N PRO A 50 2.70 -15.60 -18.49
CA PRO A 50 3.20 -16.69 -17.67
C PRO A 50 4.21 -16.13 -16.67
N VAL A 51 3.73 -15.32 -15.72
CA VAL A 51 4.55 -14.87 -14.60
C VAL A 51 4.69 -16.08 -13.69
N SER A 52 5.86 -16.69 -13.67
CA SER A 52 6.15 -17.68 -12.65
C SER A 52 5.95 -17.02 -11.28
N ARG A 53 5.21 -17.68 -10.38
CA ARG A 53 5.01 -17.18 -9.00
C ARG A 53 6.31 -16.83 -8.29
N SER A 54 7.43 -17.46 -8.70
CA SER A 54 8.79 -17.16 -8.22
C SER A 54 9.29 -15.76 -8.54
N HIS A 55 8.67 -15.03 -9.47
CA HIS A 55 9.03 -13.65 -9.83
C HIS A 55 8.15 -12.61 -9.13
N LEU A 56 7.02 -13.03 -8.54
CA LEU A 56 6.17 -12.15 -7.75
C LEU A 56 6.66 -12.20 -6.31
N LYS A 57 7.15 -11.08 -5.82
CA LYS A 57 7.48 -10.92 -4.41
C LYS A 57 6.31 -10.27 -3.71
N PRO A 58 5.92 -10.74 -2.51
CA PRO A 58 5.09 -9.95 -1.64
C PRO A 58 5.75 -8.60 -1.42
N ASP A 59 4.96 -7.54 -1.50
CA ASP A 59 5.43 -6.18 -1.28
C ASP A 59 4.38 -5.37 -0.53
N VAL A 60 4.83 -4.57 0.42
CA VAL A 60 4.03 -3.59 1.13
C VAL A 60 4.59 -2.23 0.82
N SER A 61 3.73 -1.32 0.39
CA SER A 61 4.10 0.08 0.13
C SER A 61 3.05 1.00 0.72
N VAL A 62 3.48 2.04 1.44
CA VAL A 62 2.60 3.04 2.05
C VAL A 62 2.82 4.38 1.39
N PHE A 63 1.76 4.96 0.85
CA PHE A 63 1.79 6.26 0.20
C PHE A 63 0.97 7.29 0.96
N LEU A 64 1.38 8.55 0.83
CA LEU A 64 0.52 9.66 1.20
C LEU A 64 -0.64 9.76 0.20
N SER A 65 -1.80 10.18 0.68
CA SER A 65 -2.96 10.39 -0.17
C SER A 65 -3.83 11.54 0.31
N ASP A 66 -4.71 12.00 -0.57
CA ASP A 66 -5.83 12.84 -0.17
C ASP A 66 -7.02 12.02 0.36
N GLU A 67 -8.06 12.70 0.82
CA GLU A 67 -9.29 12.08 1.33
C GLU A 67 -10.03 11.20 0.32
N ARG A 68 -9.70 11.32 -0.98
CA ARG A 68 -10.32 10.59 -2.08
C ARG A 68 -9.46 9.38 -2.51
N GLY A 69 -8.35 9.13 -1.83
CA GLY A 69 -7.41 8.07 -2.18
C GLY A 69 -6.57 8.39 -3.43
N GLN A 70 -6.40 9.67 -3.79
CA GLN A 70 -5.40 10.05 -4.80
C GLN A 70 -4.02 10.07 -4.17
N VAL A 71 -3.07 9.40 -4.80
CA VAL A 71 -1.69 9.31 -4.28
C VAL A 71 -0.99 10.65 -4.41
N ILE A 72 -0.28 11.03 -3.35
CA ILE A 72 0.57 12.22 -3.29
C ILE A 72 2.02 11.75 -3.22
N ASP A 73 2.84 12.30 -4.10
CA ASP A 73 4.28 12.06 -4.10
C ASP A 73 4.92 12.65 -2.84
N TYR A 74 5.65 11.81 -2.08
CA TYR A 74 6.09 12.18 -0.74
C TYR A 74 7.28 13.12 -0.73
N ASP A 75 8.29 12.90 -1.59
CA ASP A 75 9.47 13.76 -1.70
C ASP A 75 9.30 14.89 -2.73
N GLY A 76 8.29 14.77 -3.61
CA GLY A 76 7.96 15.76 -4.62
C GLY A 76 9.02 15.85 -5.72
N ASP A 77 9.86 14.83 -5.88
CA ASP A 77 10.91 14.80 -6.89
C ASP A 77 10.35 14.28 -8.22
N PRO A 78 10.19 15.13 -9.24
CA PRO A 78 9.67 14.69 -10.54
C PRO A 78 10.60 13.70 -11.27
N ALA A 79 11.84 13.47 -10.79
CA ALA A 79 12.81 12.61 -11.44
C ALA A 79 12.69 11.12 -11.06
N ASN A 80 12.12 10.77 -9.90
CA ASN A 80 12.05 9.40 -9.40
C ASN A 80 10.62 8.80 -9.40
N GLY A 81 9.64 9.57 -9.84
CA GLY A 81 8.26 9.11 -10.04
C GLY A 81 7.42 9.32 -8.79
N LEU A 82 6.62 8.34 -8.42
CA LEU A 82 5.77 8.41 -7.22
C LEU A 82 6.50 7.74 -6.06
N THR A 83 6.92 8.53 -5.07
CA THR A 83 7.72 8.05 -3.95
C THR A 83 6.81 7.69 -2.76
N PRO A 84 6.83 6.43 -2.27
CA PRO A 84 6.14 6.06 -1.05
C PRO A 84 6.84 6.59 0.20
N ILE A 85 6.11 6.66 1.30
CA ILE A 85 6.68 6.94 2.62
C ILE A 85 7.49 5.73 3.09
N LEU A 86 6.93 4.53 2.90
CA LEU A 86 7.48 3.27 3.35
C LEU A 86 7.32 2.20 2.28
N SER A 87 8.31 1.33 2.13
CA SER A 87 8.24 0.18 1.23
C SER A 87 9.04 -1.03 1.75
N THR A 88 8.65 -2.23 1.37
CA THR A 88 9.46 -3.45 1.57
C THR A 88 10.48 -3.68 0.44
N ASP A 89 10.30 -3.07 -0.73
CA ASP A 89 11.25 -3.19 -1.84
C ASP A 89 12.52 -2.37 -1.57
N SER A 90 13.65 -3.06 -1.40
CA SER A 90 14.96 -2.44 -1.19
C SER A 90 15.47 -1.60 -2.36
N LYS A 91 14.79 -1.65 -3.52
CA LYS A 91 15.07 -0.80 -4.68
C LYS A 91 14.15 0.41 -4.76
N SER A 92 13.18 0.54 -3.86
CA SER A 92 12.30 1.71 -3.79
C SER A 92 13.06 2.95 -3.36
N PHE A 93 12.56 4.12 -3.77
CA PHE A 93 13.02 5.42 -3.29
C PHE A 93 12.32 5.84 -1.99
N ALA A 94 11.57 4.93 -1.35
CA ALA A 94 10.82 5.23 -0.14
C ALA A 94 11.71 5.83 0.96
N MET A 95 11.14 6.74 1.75
CA MET A 95 11.85 7.33 2.88
C MET A 95 12.28 6.27 3.90
N THR A 96 11.46 5.22 4.07
CA THR A 96 11.75 4.08 4.95
C THR A 96 11.66 2.77 4.17
N ILE A 97 12.74 1.98 4.19
CA ILE A 97 12.73 0.59 3.75
C ILE A 97 12.62 -0.33 4.96
N ASN A 98 11.56 -1.14 5.02
CA ASN A 98 11.40 -2.18 6.03
C ASN A 98 10.96 -3.50 5.38
N PRO A 99 11.87 -4.46 5.17
CA PRO A 99 11.60 -5.68 4.41
C PRO A 99 10.74 -6.72 5.14
N ASP A 100 10.50 -6.54 6.45
CA ASP A 100 9.81 -7.54 7.28
C ASP A 100 8.29 -7.32 7.38
N LEU A 101 7.76 -6.30 6.68
CA LEU A 101 6.34 -5.97 6.71
C LEU A 101 5.54 -6.85 5.76
N ALA A 102 4.37 -7.31 6.22
CA ALA A 102 3.49 -8.16 5.43
C ALA A 102 2.02 -7.72 5.44
N THR A 103 1.59 -6.98 6.47
CA THR A 103 0.17 -6.63 6.64
C THR A 103 -0.06 -5.13 6.73
N HIS A 104 -1.32 -4.71 6.56
CA HIS A 104 -1.75 -3.33 6.75
C HIS A 104 -1.45 -2.83 8.17
N ALA A 105 -1.70 -3.67 9.19
CA ALA A 105 -1.45 -3.31 10.59
C ALA A 105 0.05 -3.12 10.86
N ASP A 106 0.92 -3.99 10.33
CA ASP A 106 2.37 -3.86 10.48
C ASP A 106 2.88 -2.57 9.82
N ALA A 107 2.37 -2.26 8.62
CA ALA A 107 2.74 -1.06 7.89
C ALA A 107 2.36 0.23 8.62
N LEU A 108 1.15 0.27 9.19
CA LEU A 108 0.68 1.38 10.01
C LEU A 108 1.50 1.50 11.31
N ALA A 109 1.78 0.37 11.97
CA ALA A 109 2.60 0.34 13.19
C ALA A 109 4.03 0.82 12.95
N ALA A 110 4.63 0.47 11.80
CA ALA A 110 5.96 0.96 11.41
C ALA A 110 6.01 2.48 11.25
N LEU A 111 4.88 3.12 10.94
CA LEU A 111 4.73 4.58 10.86
C LEU A 111 4.22 5.21 12.17
N GLY A 112 4.08 4.42 13.24
CA GLY A 112 3.63 4.89 14.56
C GLY A 112 2.12 4.97 14.74
N TYR A 113 1.35 4.37 13.84
CA TYR A 113 -0.11 4.30 13.91
C TYR A 113 -0.60 2.94 14.43
N GLU A 114 -1.79 2.94 15.01
CA GLU A 114 -2.50 1.75 15.48
C GLU A 114 -3.83 1.68 14.74
N LEU A 115 -4.08 0.54 14.10
CA LEU A 115 -5.32 0.29 13.39
C LEU A 115 -6.47 0.20 14.40
N THR A 116 -7.42 1.12 14.32
CA THR A 116 -8.66 1.05 15.09
C THR A 116 -9.70 0.31 14.27
N GLU A 117 -10.20 -0.83 14.77
CA GLU A 117 -11.33 -1.53 14.15
C GLU A 117 -12.52 -0.57 13.99
N GLN A 118 -13.05 -0.45 12.78
CA GLN A 118 -14.37 0.15 12.62
C GLN A 118 -15.41 -0.89 13.06
N GLU A 119 -16.27 -0.53 14.02
CA GLU A 119 -17.54 -1.22 14.19
C GLU A 119 -18.32 -1.08 12.88
N THR A 120 -18.38 -2.16 12.10
CA THR A 120 -19.27 -2.23 10.94
C THR A 120 -20.72 -2.15 11.46
N PRO A 121 -21.54 -1.16 11.05
CA PRO A 121 -22.95 -1.12 11.42
C PRO A 121 -23.76 -2.25 10.77
#